data_AF-A0A957MSU9-F1
#
_entry.id   AF-A0A957MSU9-F1
#
_cell.length_a   1.000
_cell.length_b   1.000
_cell.length_c   1.000
_cell.angle_alpha   90.00
_cell.angle_beta   90.00
_cell.angle_gamma   90.00
#
_symmetry.space_group_name_H-M   'P 1'
#
loop_
_entity.id
_entity.type
_entity.pdbx_description
1 polymer ?
#
loop_
_entity_poly.entity_id
_entity_poly.type
_entity_poly.pdbx_seq_one_letter_code
_entity_poly.pdbx_strand_id
1 'polypeptide(L)'
;TLFLDTTLWVPGGVGDHLTSVGGVLDGSGSQMSATAWIASGATASYGTVSEPCAHPQKFPHSQVLLLQYAQGSSVIEAYWKSVAWPQQGVFIGEPLAAPFARRQ
;
A
#
# COMPACT_ATOMS: atom_id res chain seq x y z
N THR A 1 -6.17 4.17 16.86
CA THR A 1 -6.40 2.73 16.62
C THR A 1 -7.85 2.38 16.26
N LEU A 2 -8.85 3.25 16.49
CA LEU A 2 -10.28 2.87 16.40
C LEU A 2 -10.90 2.67 14.99
N PHE A 3 -10.28 3.10 13.88
CA PHE A 3 -10.95 3.06 12.56
C PHE A 3 -10.70 1.80 11.72
N LEU A 4 -9.62 1.07 11.99
CA LEU A 4 -9.23 -0.08 11.16
C LEU A 4 -9.87 -1.39 11.64
N ASP A 5 -10.11 -1.51 12.95
CA ASP A 5 -10.68 -2.70 13.58
C ASP A 5 -12.11 -3.02 13.11
N THR A 6 -12.79 -2.05 12.48
CA THR A 6 -14.13 -2.22 11.91
C THR A 6 -14.12 -2.46 10.39
N THR A 7 -12.95 -2.47 9.75
CA THR A 7 -12.85 -2.64 8.30
C THR A 7 -12.93 -4.12 7.93
N LEU A 8 -13.93 -4.50 7.14
CA LEU A 8 -14.06 -5.86 6.61
C LEU A 8 -13.28 -5.98 5.29
N TRP A 9 -12.20 -6.76 5.31
CA TRP A 9 -11.36 -6.99 4.14
C TRP A 9 -11.84 -8.18 3.31
N VAL A 10 -11.75 -8.03 1.99
CA VAL A 10 -11.88 -9.15 1.04
C VAL A 10 -10.49 -9.67 0.67
N PRO A 11 -10.36 -10.95 0.25
CA PRO A 11 -9.09 -11.47 -0.25
C PRO A 11 -8.52 -10.61 -1.39
N GLY A 12 -7.28 -10.17 -1.25
CA GLY A 12 -6.63 -9.27 -2.20
C GLY A 12 -6.91 -7.77 -1.99
N GLY A 13 -7.67 -7.39 -0.95
CA GLY A 13 -7.91 -5.98 -0.60
C GLY A 13 -6.62 -5.27 -0.17
N VAL A 14 -6.42 -4.04 -0.64
CA VAL A 14 -5.22 -3.22 -0.34
C VAL A 14 -5.61 -1.95 0.39
N GLY A 15 -4.73 -1.43 1.25
CA GLY A 15 -5.00 -0.23 2.06
C GLY A 15 -3.77 0.64 2.20
N ASP A 16 -3.92 1.94 1.97
CA ASP A 16 -2.85 2.94 2.03
C ASP A 16 -3.34 4.24 2.66
N HIS A 17 -2.41 5.05 3.16
CA HIS A 17 -2.69 6.41 3.63
C HIS A 17 -1.56 7.37 3.24
N LEU A 18 -1.88 8.67 3.14
CA LEU A 18 -0.91 9.71 2.76
C LEU A 18 -0.18 10.27 3.99
N THR A 19 0.82 9.54 4.47
CA THR A 19 1.71 9.97 5.56
C THR A 19 3.16 9.91 5.11
N SER A 20 3.98 10.81 5.63
CA SER A 20 5.38 11.01 5.25
C SER A 20 6.34 9.99 5.87
N VAL A 21 5.92 9.34 6.96
CA VAL A 21 6.66 8.24 7.63
C VAL A 21 5.85 6.95 7.80
N GLY A 22 4.80 6.74 7.00
CA GLY A 22 3.99 5.51 7.06
C GLY A 22 4.79 4.23 6.83
N GLY A 23 5.94 4.30 6.14
CA GLY A 23 6.84 3.17 5.92
C GLY A 23 7.85 2.91 7.04
N VAL A 24 7.81 3.66 8.15
CA VAL A 24 8.63 3.39 9.33
C VAL A 24 8.03 2.21 10.08
N LEU A 25 8.77 1.09 10.12
CA LEU A 25 8.26 -0.21 10.58
C LEU A 25 8.63 -0.56 12.03
N ASP A 26 9.60 0.14 12.60
CA ASP A 26 10.09 -0.10 13.97
C ASP A 26 9.22 0.55 15.07
N GLY A 27 8.13 1.21 14.68
CA GLY A 27 7.21 1.89 15.59
C GLY A 27 7.73 3.22 16.14
N SER A 28 8.87 3.73 15.66
CA SER A 28 9.43 5.03 16.07
C SER A 28 8.71 6.24 15.44
N GLY A 29 7.87 6.01 14.42
CA GLY A 29 7.11 7.04 13.72
C GLY A 29 5.95 7.61 14.57
N SER A 30 5.68 8.92 14.40
CA SER A 30 4.54 9.60 15.04
C SER A 30 3.23 9.44 14.28
N GLN A 31 3.29 9.02 13.01
CA GLN A 31 2.13 8.77 12.15
C GLN A 31 1.77 7.28 12.17
N MET A 32 0.54 6.97 11.75
CA MET A 32 0.13 5.58 11.54
C MET A 32 1.11 4.89 10.57
N SER A 33 1.56 3.68 10.93
CA SER A 33 2.41 2.85 10.07
C SER A 33 1.58 2.06 9.06
N ALA A 34 2.15 1.76 7.89
CA ALA A 34 1.57 0.90 6.86
C ALA A 34 1.33 -0.53 7.39
N THR A 35 2.08 -0.95 8.41
CA THR A 35 1.86 -2.23 9.11
C THR A 35 0.49 -2.31 9.77
N ALA A 36 -0.11 -1.18 10.15
CA ALA A 36 -1.45 -1.16 10.74
C ALA A 36 -2.54 -1.55 9.72
N TRP A 37 -2.34 -1.30 8.42
CA TRP A 37 -3.23 -1.83 7.38
C TRP A 37 -3.16 -3.35 7.31
N ILE A 38 -1.96 -3.91 7.30
CA ILE A 38 -1.74 -5.37 7.32
C ILE A 38 -2.35 -6.00 8.58
N ALA A 39 -2.09 -5.42 9.75
CA ALA A 39 -2.62 -5.90 11.03
C ALA A 39 -4.16 -5.91 11.05
N SER A 40 -4.80 -5.00 10.31
CA SER A 40 -6.26 -4.97 10.18
C SER A 40 -6.84 -5.98 9.19
N GLY A 41 -6.01 -6.65 8.38
CA GLY A 41 -6.42 -7.65 7.40
C GLY A 41 -6.23 -7.27 5.92
N ALA A 42 -5.62 -6.12 5.63
CA ALA A 42 -5.25 -5.79 4.24
C ALA A 42 -4.20 -6.78 3.72
N THR A 43 -4.33 -7.18 2.45
CA THR A 43 -3.39 -8.07 1.76
C THR A 43 -2.05 -7.39 1.47
N ALA A 44 -2.07 -6.09 1.18
CA ALA A 44 -0.88 -5.30 0.96
C ALA A 44 -1.10 -3.84 1.31
N SER A 45 0.02 -3.15 1.53
CA SER A 45 0.10 -1.71 1.82
C SER A 45 1.44 -1.15 1.36
N TYR A 46 1.50 0.17 1.22
CA TYR A 46 2.67 0.94 0.86
C TYR A 46 2.80 2.17 1.76
N GLY A 47 3.99 2.38 2.34
CA GLY A 47 4.28 3.51 3.21
C GLY A 47 5.52 4.27 2.79
N THR A 48 5.50 5.61 2.86
CA THR A 48 6.70 6.44 2.56
C THR A 48 7.63 6.53 3.77
N VAL A 49 8.94 6.64 3.54
CA VAL A 49 9.98 6.57 4.60
C VAL A 49 10.79 7.85 4.78
N SER A 50 10.48 8.93 4.05
CA SER A 50 11.33 10.12 4.01
C SER A 50 10.54 11.43 4.10
N GLU A 51 10.78 12.11 5.21
CA GLU A 51 10.60 13.55 5.47
C GLU A 51 11.57 14.40 4.60
N PRO A 52 11.31 15.71 4.36
CA PRO A 52 10.35 16.60 5.04
C PRO A 52 9.04 16.90 4.30
N CYS A 53 8.77 16.25 3.16
CA CYS A 53 7.62 16.63 2.32
C CYS A 53 6.93 15.39 1.71
N ALA A 54 5.61 15.34 1.90
CA ALA A 54 4.66 14.42 1.26
C ALA A 54 4.49 14.77 -0.23
N HIS A 55 5.55 14.62 -1.01
CA HIS A 55 5.52 14.79 -2.45
C HIS A 55 4.60 13.74 -3.08
N PRO A 56 3.59 14.13 -3.89
CA PRO A 56 2.65 13.19 -4.51
C PRO A 56 3.31 12.02 -5.25
N GLN A 57 4.49 12.25 -5.82
CA GLN A 57 5.28 11.27 -6.58
C GLN A 57 5.74 10.07 -5.74
N LYS A 58 5.83 10.21 -4.42
CA LYS A 58 6.22 9.11 -3.52
C LYS A 58 5.07 8.17 -3.22
N PHE A 59 3.83 8.57 -3.53
CA PHE A 59 2.63 7.82 -3.21
C PHE A 59 2.08 7.08 -4.45
N PRO A 60 1.33 5.99 -4.24
CA PRO A 60 0.63 5.32 -5.32
C PRO A 60 -0.42 6.25 -5.92
N HIS A 61 -0.37 6.45 -7.24
CA HIS A 61 -1.47 7.08 -7.96
C HIS A 61 -2.66 6.11 -8.01
N SER A 62 -3.71 6.40 -7.24
CA SER A 62 -4.86 5.52 -7.04
C SER A 62 -5.47 4.98 -8.34
N GLN A 63 -5.67 5.85 -9.34
CA GLN A 63 -6.22 5.42 -10.63
C GLN A 63 -5.31 4.42 -11.37
N VAL A 64 -3.99 4.60 -11.32
CA VAL A 64 -3.04 3.71 -11.99
C VAL A 64 -2.95 2.38 -11.23
N LEU A 65 -2.89 2.43 -9.89
CA LEU A 65 -2.89 1.26 -9.03
C LEU A 65 -4.11 0.38 -9.31
N LEU A 66 -5.31 0.97 -9.20
CA LEU A 66 -6.57 0.24 -9.39
C LEU A 66 -6.71 -0.28 -10.81
N LEU A 67 -6.32 0.49 -11.83
CA LEU A 67 -6.36 0.05 -13.22
C LEU A 67 -5.47 -1.16 -13.46
N GLN A 68 -4.20 -1.10 -13.04
CA GLN A 68 -3.25 -2.20 -13.23
C GLN A 68 -3.68 -3.46 -12.49
N TYR A 69 -4.20 -3.30 -11.27
CA TYR A 69 -4.65 -4.40 -10.44
C TYR A 69 -5.90 -5.06 -11.02
N ALA A 70 -6.89 -4.26 -11.44
CA ALA A 70 -8.11 -4.76 -12.10
C ALA A 70 -7.84 -5.44 -13.44
N GLN A 71 -6.75 -5.07 -14.14
CA GLN A 71 -6.28 -5.75 -15.35
C GLN A 71 -5.58 -7.09 -15.07
N GLY A 72 -5.43 -7.48 -13.80
CA GLY A 72 -4.86 -8.76 -13.39
C GLY A 72 -3.35 -8.73 -13.13
N SER A 73 -2.74 -7.54 -13.02
CA SER A 73 -1.37 -7.46 -12.47
C SER A 73 -1.37 -7.98 -11.04
N SER A 74 -0.25 -8.54 -10.59
CA SER A 74 -0.02 -8.76 -9.17
C SER A 74 0.02 -7.42 -8.42
N VAL A 75 -0.23 -7.46 -7.12
CA VAL A 75 -0.29 -6.24 -6.31
C VAL A 75 1.04 -5.49 -6.31
N ILE A 76 2.18 -6.18 -6.31
CA ILE A 76 3.50 -5.54 -6.39
C ILE A 76 3.69 -4.81 -7.72
N GLU A 77 3.30 -5.41 -8.84
CA GLU A 77 3.40 -4.78 -10.16
C GLU A 77 2.49 -3.55 -10.25
N ALA A 78 1.30 -3.61 -9.67
CA ALA A 78 0.37 -2.48 -9.64
C ALA A 78 0.93 -1.31 -8.80
N TYR A 79 1.55 -1.58 -7.65
CA TYR A 79 2.25 -0.56 -6.86
C TYR A 79 3.44 0.02 -7.62
N TRP A 80 4.31 -0.82 -8.18
CA TRP A 80 5.51 -0.35 -8.89
C TRP A 80 5.20 0.52 -10.11
N LYS A 81 4.07 0.29 -10.77
CA LYS A 81 3.61 1.12 -11.90
C LYS A 81 2.91 2.39 -11.46
N SER A 82 2.40 2.47 -10.24
CA SER A 82 1.60 3.60 -9.75
C SER A 82 2.40 4.61 -8.93
N VAL A 83 3.62 4.26 -8.50
CA VAL A 83 4.51 5.16 -7.75
C VAL A 83 5.59 5.71 -8.67
N ALA A 84 5.68 7.04 -8.78
CA ALA A 84 6.70 7.67 -9.62
C ALA A 84 8.11 7.61 -9.00
N TRP A 85 8.20 7.73 -7.66
CA TRP A 85 9.46 7.69 -6.90
C TRP A 85 9.46 6.55 -5.87
N PRO A 86 9.55 5.27 -6.32
CA PRO A 86 9.45 4.11 -5.43
C PRO A 86 10.61 3.98 -4.44
N GLN A 87 11.75 4.64 -4.68
CA GLN A 87 12.93 4.58 -3.81
C GLN A 87 12.69 5.16 -2.40
N GLN A 88 11.60 5.91 -2.22
CA GLN A 88 11.28 6.59 -0.96
C GLN A 88 10.07 5.99 -0.23
N GLY A 89 9.69 4.76 -0.56
CA GLY A 89 8.71 4.02 0.21
C GLY A 89 8.97 2.54 0.22
N VAL A 90 8.16 1.86 1.01
CA VAL A 90 8.28 0.44 1.31
C VAL A 90 6.94 -0.22 1.05
N PHE A 91 6.99 -1.25 0.21
CA PHE A 91 5.88 -2.19 0.02
C PHE A 91 5.88 -3.24 1.13
N ILE A 92 4.70 -3.61 1.61
CA ILE A 92 4.50 -4.64 2.63
C ILE A 92 3.27 -5.47 2.26
N GLY A 93 3.35 -6.79 2.47
CA GLY A 93 2.23 -7.72 2.25
C GLY A 93 2.57 -8.85 1.30
N GLU A 94 1.55 -9.41 0.65
CA GLU A 94 1.66 -10.56 -0.26
C GLU A 94 1.91 -10.12 -1.71
N PRO A 95 3.16 -10.11 -2.22
CA PRO A 95 3.49 -9.44 -3.49
C PRO A 95 2.81 -10.08 -4.71
N LEU A 96 2.57 -11.38 -4.69
CA LEU A 96 1.98 -12.13 -5.81
C LEU A 96 0.45 -12.20 -5.78
N ALA A 97 -0.20 -11.55 -4.82
CA ALA A 97 -1.66 -11.47 -4.79
C ALA A 97 -2.17 -10.82 -6.08
N ALA A 98 -3.03 -11.54 -6.82
CA ALA A 98 -3.57 -11.11 -8.11
C ALA A 98 -5.05 -11.55 -8.24
N PRO A 99 -5.96 -11.03 -7.39
CA PRO A 99 -7.35 -11.49 -7.30
C PRO A 99 -8.15 -11.31 -8.59
N PHE A 100 -7.71 -10.41 -9.48
CA PHE A 100 -8.35 -10.16 -10.77
C PHE A 100 -7.66 -10.85 -11.95
N ALA A 101 -6.56 -11.58 -11.72
CA ALA A 101 -5.93 -12.36 -12.78
C ALA A 101 -6.87 -13.48 -13.24
N ARG A 102 -6.88 -13.74 -14.55
CA ARG A 102 -7.59 -14.91 -15.06
C ARG A 102 -6.89 -16.17 -14.55
N ARG A 103 -7.63 -17.04 -13.87
CA ARG A 103 -7.16 -18.40 -13.58
C ARG A 103 -6.84 -19.09 -14.90
N GLN A 104 -5.61 -19.59 -15.03
CA GLN A 104 -5.23 -20.50 -16.12
C GLN A 104 -5.82 -21.88 -15.86
#